data_AF-A0A662JSI8-F1
#
_entry.id   AF-A0A662JSI8-F1
#
_cell.length_a   1.000
_cell.length_b   1.000
_cell.length_c   1.000
_cell.angle_alpha   90.00
_cell.angle_beta   90.00
_cell.angle_gamma   90.00
#
_symmetry.space_group_name_H-M   'P 1'
#
loop_
_entity.id
_entity.type
_entity.pdbx_description
1 polymer ?
#
loop_
_entity_poly.entity_id
_entity_poly.type
_entity_poly.pdbx_seq_one_letter_code
_entity_poly.pdbx_strand_id
1 'polypeptide(L)'
;MVKIQRMNSWLHKPPLTLVKIALLALTVAMGLTPMRLEASLILLAFHIALLSSIGVYRLLVEVAKLYALFMAVIVPLSLLGGASISYILGLVAYTAATMISFFTFIATTPTSSIEKLLGRTSLTYSYLMFTSSLNELREVIDAFKARGYTFKLYKPWTVIPVFISFISLTAVRMSLIEDSLKARGVD
;
A
#
# COMPACT_ATOMS: atom_id res chain seq x y z
N MET A 1 -0.16 18.72 -5.73
CA MET A 1 -1.11 17.64 -6.07
C MET A 1 -2.38 18.30 -6.64
N VAL A 2 -3.22 17.61 -7.45
CA VAL A 2 -4.53 18.10 -7.98
C VAL A 2 -4.57 18.91 -9.31
N LYS A 3 -3.63 18.74 -10.26
CA LYS A 3 -3.87 19.11 -11.69
C LYS A 3 -4.12 17.89 -12.58
N ILE A 4 -3.32 16.83 -12.42
CA ILE A 4 -3.44 15.60 -13.24
C ILE A 4 -4.79 14.91 -12.97
N GLN A 5 -5.19 14.74 -11.71
CA GLN A 5 -6.49 14.12 -11.36
C GLN A 5 -7.72 14.87 -11.88
N ARG A 6 -7.57 16.15 -12.28
CA ARG A 6 -8.63 16.97 -12.87
C ARG A 6 -8.60 16.94 -14.40
N MET A 7 -7.63 16.25 -15.01
CA MET A 7 -7.57 16.07 -16.46
C MET A 7 -8.70 15.16 -16.92
N ASN A 8 -9.36 15.54 -18.01
CA ASN A 8 -10.33 14.68 -18.66
C ASN A 8 -9.61 13.81 -19.69
N SER A 9 -9.12 12.64 -19.25
CA SER A 9 -8.58 11.62 -20.17
C SER A 9 -9.31 10.30 -20.02
N TRP A 10 -9.18 9.42 -21.01
CA TRP A 10 -9.84 8.12 -21.00
C TRP A 10 -9.51 7.33 -19.73
N LEU A 11 -8.27 7.39 -19.23
CA LEU A 11 -7.80 6.70 -18.02
C LEU A 11 -8.41 7.23 -16.69
N HIS A 12 -9.04 8.42 -16.73
CA HIS A 12 -9.75 9.02 -15.59
C HIS A 12 -11.21 8.61 -15.49
N LYS A 13 -11.73 7.88 -16.49
CA LYS A 13 -13.13 7.45 -16.49
C LYS A 13 -13.42 6.49 -15.32
N PRO A 14 -14.53 6.69 -14.57
CA PRO A 14 -14.90 5.85 -13.43
C PRO A 14 -14.85 4.32 -13.66
N PRO A 15 -15.33 3.75 -14.78
CA PRO A 15 -15.30 2.30 -14.98
C PRO A 15 -13.89 1.70 -15.01
N LEU A 16 -12.88 2.49 -15.39
CA LEU A 16 -11.48 2.01 -15.40
C LEU A 16 -10.86 1.98 -14.00
N THR A 17 -11.55 2.47 -12.97
CA THR A 17 -11.05 2.40 -11.59
C THR A 17 -10.85 0.95 -11.16
N LEU A 18 -11.83 0.08 -11.42
CA LEU A 18 -11.72 -1.35 -11.12
C LEU A 18 -10.60 -2.02 -11.92
N VAL A 19 -10.44 -1.66 -13.20
CA VAL A 19 -9.35 -2.17 -14.04
C VAL A 19 -7.99 -1.78 -13.46
N LYS A 20 -7.83 -0.53 -13.01
CA LYS A 20 -6.59 -0.07 -12.37
C LYS A 20 -6.32 -0.75 -11.03
N ILE A 21 -7.35 -1.03 -10.23
CA ILE A 21 -7.22 -1.81 -8.99
C ILE A 21 -6.77 -3.24 -9.31
N ALA A 22 -7.40 -3.89 -10.29
CA ALA A 22 -7.00 -5.22 -10.73
C ALA A 22 -5.56 -5.24 -11.26
N LEU A 23 -5.16 -4.22 -12.04
CA LEU A 23 -3.80 -4.07 -12.54
C LEU A 23 -2.78 -3.87 -11.41
N LEU A 24 -3.13 -3.10 -10.38
CA LEU A 24 -2.31 -2.89 -9.20
C LEU A 24 -2.18 -4.19 -8.38
N ALA A 25 -3.29 -4.90 -8.15
CA ALA A 25 -3.29 -6.20 -7.48
C ALA A 25 -2.45 -7.23 -8.26
N LEU A 26 -2.56 -7.25 -9.60
CA LEU A 26 -1.74 -8.08 -10.47
C LEU A 26 -0.25 -7.73 -10.32
N THR A 27 0.09 -6.44 -10.30
CA THR A 27 1.48 -5.98 -10.13
C THR A 27 2.08 -6.45 -8.82
N VAL A 28 1.33 -6.38 -7.73
CA VAL A 28 1.76 -6.89 -6.41
C VAL A 28 1.88 -8.42 -6.42
N ALA A 29 0.90 -9.12 -6.98
CA ALA A 29 0.90 -10.59 -7.04
C ALA A 29 2.09 -11.14 -7.84
N MET A 30 2.54 -10.42 -8.87
CA MET A 30 3.73 -10.81 -9.65
C MET A 30 5.04 -10.78 -8.86
N GLY A 31 5.08 -10.12 -7.71
CA GLY A 31 6.21 -10.21 -6.79
C GLY A 31 6.43 -11.61 -6.21
N LEU A 32 5.39 -12.46 -6.24
CA LEU A 32 5.37 -13.81 -5.68
C LEU A 32 5.65 -14.90 -6.73
N THR A 33 5.79 -14.53 -8.01
CA THR A 33 5.96 -15.51 -9.09
C THR A 33 7.44 -15.80 -9.36
N PRO A 34 7.78 -17.01 -9.85
CA PRO A 34 9.15 -17.34 -10.21
C PRO A 34 9.67 -16.52 -11.42
N MET A 35 8.78 -16.06 -12.30
CA MET A 35 9.10 -15.16 -13.43
C MET A 35 8.94 -13.68 -13.07
N ARG A 36 9.31 -13.32 -11.83
CA ARG A 36 9.13 -11.98 -11.28
C ARG A 36 9.77 -10.90 -12.14
N LEU A 37 10.96 -11.15 -12.70
CA LEU A 37 11.70 -10.15 -13.47
C LEU A 37 10.96 -9.81 -14.77
N GLU A 38 10.66 -10.81 -15.58
CA GLU A 38 9.99 -10.67 -16.88
C GLU A 38 8.61 -10.07 -16.71
N ALA A 39 7.81 -10.59 -15.76
CA ALA A 39 6.48 -10.08 -15.47
C ALA A 39 6.51 -8.61 -15.01
N SER A 40 7.47 -8.25 -14.14
CA SER A 40 7.63 -6.88 -13.67
C SER A 40 8.02 -5.92 -14.78
N LEU A 41 8.90 -6.34 -15.71
CA LEU A 41 9.29 -5.52 -16.85
C LEU A 41 8.13 -5.28 -17.82
N ILE A 42 7.33 -6.30 -18.11
CA ILE A 42 6.13 -6.18 -18.95
C ILE A 42 5.14 -5.21 -18.31
N LEU A 43 4.86 -5.35 -17.01
CA LEU A 43 3.94 -4.47 -16.30
C LEU A 43 4.49 -3.05 -16.19
N LEU A 44 5.79 -2.87 -15.96
CA LEU A 44 6.43 -1.56 -15.96
C LEU A 44 6.25 -0.87 -17.31
N ALA A 45 6.55 -1.56 -18.41
CA ALA A 45 6.37 -1.03 -19.76
C ALA A 45 4.90 -0.67 -20.03
N PHE A 46 3.97 -1.52 -19.59
CA PHE A 46 2.53 -1.27 -19.73
C PHE A 46 2.09 0.00 -18.98
N HIS A 47 2.50 0.18 -17.73
CA HIS A 47 2.15 1.39 -16.97
C HIS A 47 2.79 2.66 -17.54
N ILE A 48 4.03 2.57 -18.04
CA ILE A 48 4.68 3.68 -18.76
C ILE A 48 3.88 4.03 -20.01
N ALA A 49 3.45 3.05 -20.79
CA ALA A 49 2.63 3.26 -21.97
C ALA A 49 1.28 3.92 -21.63
N LEU A 50 0.61 3.46 -20.56
CA LEU A 50 -0.64 4.05 -20.06
C LEU A 50 -0.46 5.54 -19.73
N LEU A 51 0.53 5.88 -18.90
CA LEU A 51 0.78 7.27 -18.50
C LEU A 51 1.27 8.14 -19.66
N SER A 52 2.03 7.57 -20.59
CA SER A 52 2.47 8.26 -21.81
C SER A 52 1.29 8.57 -22.74
N SER A 53 0.32 7.65 -22.86
CA SER A 53 -0.86 7.83 -23.72
C SER A 53 -1.75 9.02 -23.34
N ILE A 54 -1.65 9.48 -22.08
CA ILE A 54 -2.40 10.63 -21.57
C ILE A 54 -1.54 11.90 -21.46
N GLY A 55 -0.30 11.86 -21.97
CA GLY A 55 0.61 13.02 -22.03
C GLY A 55 1.25 13.41 -20.70
N VAL A 56 1.26 12.52 -19.69
CA VAL A 56 1.67 12.83 -18.32
C VAL A 56 3.16 12.50 -18.08
N TYR A 57 4.02 12.91 -19.02
CA TYR A 57 5.46 12.60 -19.01
C TYR A 57 6.20 13.18 -17.81
N ARG A 58 5.79 14.36 -17.33
CA ARG A 58 6.41 14.98 -16.16
C ARG A 58 6.28 14.11 -14.91
N LEU A 59 5.16 13.40 -14.74
CA LEU A 59 4.98 12.47 -13.63
C LEU A 59 5.96 11.30 -13.74
N LEU A 60 6.12 10.74 -14.95
CA LEU A 60 7.07 9.64 -15.18
C LEU A 60 8.49 10.03 -14.76
N VAL A 61 8.93 11.24 -15.12
CA VAL A 61 10.25 11.75 -14.74
C VAL A 61 10.38 11.91 -13.22
N GLU A 62 9.39 12.49 -12.55
CA GLU A 62 9.43 12.66 -11.08
C GLU A 62 9.39 11.32 -10.35
N VAL A 63 8.59 10.36 -10.83
CA VAL A 63 8.56 8.99 -10.30
C VAL A 63 9.91 8.30 -10.51
N ALA A 64 10.55 8.46 -11.68
CA ALA A 64 11.86 7.89 -11.96
C ALA A 64 12.96 8.47 -11.05
N LYS A 65 12.94 9.78 -10.78
CA LYS A 65 13.87 10.42 -9.83
C LYS A 65 13.71 9.88 -8.41
N LEU A 66 12.45 9.81 -7.94
CA LEU A 66 12.15 9.28 -6.61
C LEU A 66 12.57 7.81 -6.49
N TYR A 67 12.32 7.02 -7.54
CA TYR A 67 12.73 5.63 -7.62
C TYR A 67 14.26 5.47 -7.55
N ALA A 68 15.00 6.26 -8.35
CA ALA A 68 16.45 6.24 -8.35
C ALA A 68 17.03 6.58 -6.96
N LEU A 69 16.44 7.57 -6.27
CA LEU A 69 16.83 7.94 -4.91
C LEU A 69 16.67 6.76 -3.93
N PHE A 70 15.54 6.04 -3.97
CA PHE A 70 15.33 4.86 -3.12
C PHE A 70 16.29 3.72 -3.48
N MET A 71 16.49 3.45 -4.76
CA MET A 71 17.33 2.35 -5.22
C MET A 71 18.82 2.60 -5.00
N ALA A 72 19.27 3.86 -4.98
CA ALA A 72 20.64 4.24 -4.68
C ALA A 72 21.10 3.73 -3.30
N VAL A 73 20.18 3.49 -2.36
CA VAL A 73 20.48 2.92 -1.04
C VAL A 73 20.26 1.41 -1.02
N ILE A 74 19.14 0.94 -1.59
CA ILE A 74 18.74 -0.47 -1.50
C ILE A 74 19.67 -1.39 -2.28
N VAL A 75 20.10 -0.98 -3.48
CA VAL A 75 20.94 -1.82 -4.35
C VAL A 75 22.33 -2.07 -3.73
N PRO A 76 23.08 -1.05 -3.28
CA PRO A 76 24.36 -1.28 -2.61
C PRO A 76 24.24 -2.12 -1.34
N LEU A 77 23.22 -1.88 -0.51
CA LEU A 77 22.99 -2.70 0.70
C LEU A 77 22.70 -4.16 0.35
N SER A 78 21.95 -4.42 -0.72
CA SER A 78 21.66 -5.77 -1.19
C SER A 78 22.93 -6.47 -1.69
N LEU A 79 23.80 -5.75 -2.42
CA LEU A 79 25.10 -6.26 -2.86
C LEU A 79 26.03 -6.57 -1.67
N LEU A 80 26.12 -5.66 -0.70
CA LEU A 80 26.90 -5.87 0.53
C LEU A 80 26.37 -7.06 1.35
N GLY A 81 25.05 -7.29 1.32
CA GLY A 81 24.40 -8.45 1.93
C GLY A 81 24.57 -9.76 1.17
N GLY A 82 25.31 -9.78 0.06
CA GLY A 82 25.59 -10.99 -0.73
C GLY A 82 24.44 -11.44 -1.64
N ALA A 83 23.49 -10.55 -1.96
CA ALA A 83 22.39 -10.90 -2.86
C ALA A 83 22.89 -11.15 -4.29
N SER A 84 22.28 -12.12 -4.99
CA SER A 84 22.61 -12.39 -6.39
C SER A 84 22.17 -11.25 -7.31
N ILE A 85 22.86 -11.07 -8.42
CA ILE A 85 22.52 -10.06 -9.44
C ILE A 85 21.10 -10.30 -9.98
N SER A 86 20.70 -11.55 -10.21
CA SER A 86 19.35 -11.89 -10.68
C SER A 86 18.27 -11.47 -9.69
N TYR A 87 18.50 -11.68 -8.39
CA TYR A 87 17.60 -11.22 -7.34
C TYR A 87 17.49 -9.69 -7.33
N ILE A 88 18.63 -8.98 -7.43
CA ILE A 88 18.66 -7.52 -7.44
C ILE A 88 17.92 -6.97 -8.65
N LEU A 89 18.14 -7.52 -9.85
CA LEU A 89 17.41 -7.12 -11.05
C LEU A 89 15.90 -7.32 -10.89
N GLY A 90 15.49 -8.48 -10.35
CA GLY A 90 14.08 -8.75 -10.04
C GLY A 90 13.50 -7.75 -9.01
N LEU A 91 14.28 -7.39 -7.99
CA LEU A 91 13.90 -6.40 -6.98
C LEU A 91 13.74 -5.00 -7.58
N VAL A 92 14.69 -4.60 -8.41
CA VAL A 92 14.72 -3.32 -9.13
C VAL A 92 13.48 -3.21 -10.02
N ALA A 93 13.28 -4.17 -10.92
CA ALA A 93 12.15 -4.16 -11.86
C ALA A 93 10.80 -4.19 -11.13
N TYR A 94 10.65 -5.06 -10.12
CA TYR A 94 9.42 -5.18 -9.35
C TYR A 94 9.05 -3.90 -8.61
N THR A 95 10.03 -3.29 -7.95
CA THR A 95 9.79 -2.04 -7.21
C THR A 95 9.42 -0.91 -8.17
N ALA A 96 10.07 -0.84 -9.34
CA ALA A 96 9.74 0.14 -10.37
C ALA A 96 8.29 -0.05 -10.85
N ALA A 97 7.91 -1.28 -11.20
CA ALA A 97 6.56 -1.64 -11.65
C ALA A 97 5.50 -1.31 -10.60
N THR A 98 5.75 -1.67 -9.34
CA THR A 98 4.83 -1.42 -8.23
C THR A 98 4.65 0.07 -7.98
N MET A 99 5.76 0.82 -7.95
CA MET A 99 5.75 2.25 -7.72
C MET A 99 5.00 2.99 -8.83
N ILE A 100 5.30 2.71 -10.11
CA ILE A 100 4.58 3.34 -11.22
C ILE A 100 3.10 2.93 -11.27
N SER A 101 2.77 1.70 -10.88
CA SER A 101 1.38 1.23 -10.79
C SER A 101 0.60 2.03 -9.77
N PHE A 102 1.18 2.24 -8.58
CA PHE A 102 0.60 3.05 -7.54
C PHE A 102 0.41 4.51 -7.97
N PHE A 103 1.42 5.11 -8.60
CA PHE A 103 1.31 6.47 -9.14
C PHE A 103 0.31 6.57 -10.28
N THR A 104 0.19 5.56 -11.13
CA THR A 104 -0.84 5.48 -12.17
C THR A 104 -2.23 5.49 -11.55
N PHE A 105 -2.45 4.66 -10.53
CA PHE A 105 -3.71 4.59 -9.81
C PHE A 105 -4.05 5.93 -9.14
N ILE A 106 -3.14 6.49 -8.33
CA ILE A 106 -3.40 7.74 -7.60
C ILE A 106 -3.58 8.92 -8.56
N ALA A 107 -2.73 9.06 -9.58
CA ALA A 107 -2.77 10.21 -10.45
C ALA A 107 -4.03 10.24 -11.33
N THR A 108 -4.56 9.07 -11.69
CA THR A 108 -5.65 8.95 -12.66
C THR A 108 -7.00 8.58 -12.06
N THR A 109 -7.06 8.29 -10.76
CA THR A 109 -8.32 7.92 -10.09
C THR A 109 -8.86 9.11 -9.31
N PRO A 110 -10.03 9.67 -9.68
CA PRO A 110 -10.67 10.72 -8.90
C PRO A 110 -11.07 10.20 -7.52
N THR A 111 -10.94 11.04 -6.50
CA THR A 111 -11.35 10.72 -5.12
C THR A 111 -12.81 10.29 -5.04
N SER A 112 -13.69 10.91 -5.84
CA SER A 112 -15.11 10.55 -5.92
C SER A 112 -15.37 9.11 -6.40
N SER A 113 -14.49 8.57 -7.25
CA SER A 113 -14.61 7.18 -7.71
C SER A 113 -14.19 6.19 -6.61
N ILE A 114 -13.21 6.57 -5.79
CA ILE A 114 -12.77 5.79 -4.61
C ILE A 114 -13.87 5.82 -3.54
N GLU A 115 -14.46 6.99 -3.27
CA GLU A 115 -15.57 7.16 -2.33
C GLU A 115 -16.81 6.37 -2.74
N LYS A 116 -17.11 6.30 -4.05
CA LYS A 116 -18.22 5.50 -4.57
C LYS A 116 -17.98 4.00 -4.45
N LEU A 117 -16.74 3.55 -4.64
CA LEU A 117 -16.37 2.13 -4.55
C LEU A 117 -16.35 1.62 -3.11
N LEU A 118 -15.75 2.38 -2.20
CA LEU A 118 -15.64 1.98 -0.80
C LEU A 118 -16.87 2.35 0.01
N GLY A 119 -17.71 3.28 -0.47
CA GLY A 119 -18.79 3.86 0.31
C GLY A 119 -18.24 4.90 1.30
N ARG A 120 -18.73 6.13 1.22
CA ARG A 120 -18.27 7.24 2.09
C ARG A 120 -18.39 6.91 3.58
N THR A 121 -19.46 6.22 3.97
CA THR A 121 -19.68 5.74 5.34
C THR A 121 -18.65 4.70 5.75
N SER A 122 -18.43 3.65 4.95
CA SER A 122 -17.44 2.61 5.24
C SER A 122 -16.00 3.15 5.29
N LEU A 123 -15.63 4.09 4.41
CA LEU A 123 -14.34 4.79 4.49
C LEU A 123 -14.18 5.58 5.80
N THR A 124 -15.23 6.29 6.20
CA THR A 124 -15.23 7.07 7.45
C THR A 124 -15.10 6.16 8.66
N TYR A 125 -15.87 5.08 8.71
CA TYR A 125 -15.78 4.08 9.78
C TYR A 125 -14.42 3.37 9.79
N SER A 126 -13.88 3.00 8.62
CA SER A 126 -12.56 2.39 8.51
C SER A 126 -11.45 3.32 8.99
N TYR A 127 -11.54 4.62 8.66
CA TYR A 127 -10.58 5.61 9.14
C TYR A 127 -10.67 5.85 10.65
N LEU A 128 -11.89 5.97 11.19
CA LEU A 128 -12.13 6.09 12.63
C LEU A 128 -11.64 4.85 13.38
N MET A 129 -11.89 3.65 12.85
CA MET A 129 -11.37 2.40 13.39
C MET A 129 -9.85 2.36 13.36
N PHE A 130 -9.24 2.69 12.21
CA PHE A 130 -7.79 2.69 12.06
C PHE A 130 -7.11 3.63 13.07
N THR A 131 -7.62 4.85 13.22
CA THR A 131 -7.11 5.81 14.19
C THR A 131 -7.31 5.35 15.65
N SER A 132 -8.48 4.78 15.97
CA SER A 132 -8.74 4.18 17.30
C SER A 132 -7.78 3.03 17.60
N SER A 133 -7.58 2.11 16.64
CA SER A 133 -6.66 0.99 16.78
C SER A 133 -5.20 1.42 16.94
N LEU A 134 -4.76 2.51 16.29
CA LEU A 134 -3.42 3.05 16.52
C LEU A 134 -3.23 3.58 17.95
N ASN A 135 -4.26 4.23 18.51
CA ASN A 135 -4.23 4.70 19.89
C ASN A 135 -4.21 3.52 20.87
N GLU A 136 -5.02 2.49 20.62
CA GLU A 136 -5.00 1.25 21.42
C GLU A 136 -3.65 0.54 21.35
N LEU A 137 -3.06 0.43 20.16
CA LEU A 137 -1.73 -0.16 20.00
C LEU A 137 -0.70 0.59 20.85
N ARG A 138 -0.79 1.92 20.88
CA ARG A 138 0.08 2.76 21.73
C ARG A 138 -0.15 2.49 23.22
N GLU A 139 -1.41 2.41 23.67
CA GLU A 139 -1.75 2.09 25.06
C GLU A 139 -1.23 0.70 25.47
N VAL A 140 -1.37 -0.31 24.60
CA VAL A 140 -0.82 -1.65 24.85
C VAL A 140 0.70 -1.58 24.95
N ILE A 141 1.38 -0.90 24.02
CA ILE A 141 2.83 -0.71 24.07
C ILE A 141 3.25 -0.06 25.39
N ASP A 142 2.57 1.00 25.80
CA ASP A 142 2.90 1.75 27.01
C ASP A 142 2.62 0.93 28.28
N ALA A 143 1.56 0.10 28.30
CA ALA A 143 1.29 -0.85 29.38
C ALA A 143 2.40 -1.92 29.51
N PHE A 144 2.91 -2.43 28.38
CA PHE A 144 4.04 -3.36 28.38
C PHE A 144 5.34 -2.67 28.84
N LYS A 145 5.61 -1.43 28.41
CA LYS A 145 6.76 -0.65 28.92
C LYS A 145 6.67 -0.40 30.42
N ALA A 146 5.49 -0.07 30.94
CA ALA A 146 5.25 0.14 32.37
C ALA A 146 5.52 -1.12 33.20
N ARG A 147 5.35 -2.31 32.60
CA ARG A 147 5.71 -3.62 33.18
C ARG A 147 7.20 -3.98 33.01
N GLY A 148 8.03 -3.06 32.54
CA GLY A 148 9.47 -3.26 32.33
C GLY A 148 9.83 -4.00 31.04
N TYR A 149 8.90 -4.13 30.10
CA TYR A 149 9.13 -4.86 28.85
C TYR A 149 9.97 -4.02 27.87
N THR A 150 11.10 -4.56 27.40
CA THR A 150 12.00 -3.87 26.45
C THR A 150 11.88 -4.45 25.04
N PHE A 151 11.48 -3.62 24.08
CA PHE A 151 11.47 -3.98 22.67
C PHE A 151 12.89 -4.00 22.12
N LYS A 152 13.35 -5.14 21.62
CA LYS A 152 14.67 -5.27 20.98
C LYS A 152 14.49 -5.43 19.48
N LEU A 153 15.01 -4.47 18.70
CA LEU A 153 14.88 -4.45 17.24
C LEU A 153 15.32 -5.77 16.57
N TYR A 154 16.36 -6.40 17.12
CA TYR A 154 16.97 -7.63 16.60
C TYR A 154 16.28 -8.93 17.06
N LYS A 155 15.23 -8.83 17.90
CA LYS A 155 14.49 -9.97 18.44
C LYS A 155 12.99 -9.79 18.15
N PRO A 156 12.52 -10.10 16.93
CA PRO A 156 11.13 -9.88 16.52
C PRO A 156 10.12 -10.60 17.42
N TRP A 157 10.53 -11.72 18.05
CA TRP A 157 9.74 -12.48 19.03
C TRP A 157 9.28 -11.64 20.23
N THR A 158 10.01 -10.59 20.59
CA THR A 158 9.65 -9.69 21.70
C THR A 158 8.40 -8.87 21.42
N VAL A 159 8.02 -8.70 20.15
CA VAL A 159 6.83 -7.92 19.78
C VAL A 159 5.57 -8.79 19.75
N ILE A 160 5.72 -10.12 19.71
CA ILE A 160 4.61 -11.07 19.59
C ILE A 160 3.56 -10.90 20.71
N PRO A 161 3.92 -10.81 22.02
CA PRO A 161 2.93 -10.66 23.08
C PRO A 161 2.12 -9.36 23.00
N VAL A 162 2.73 -8.29 22.50
CA VAL A 162 2.07 -7.00 22.25
C VAL A 162 1.08 -7.12 21.10
N PHE A 163 1.47 -7.77 20.01
CA PHE A 163 0.55 -8.05 18.90
C PHE A 163 -0.61 -8.94 19.30
N ILE A 164 -0.39 -9.99 20.08
CA ILE A 164 -1.47 -10.85 20.59
C ILE A 164 -2.46 -10.03 21.42
N SER A 165 -1.95 -9.22 22.36
CA SER A 165 -2.78 -8.38 23.23
C SER A 165 -3.58 -7.36 22.42
N PHE A 166 -2.95 -6.74 21.42
CA PHE A 166 -3.59 -5.80 20.51
C PHE A 166 -4.69 -6.47 19.65
N ILE A 167 -4.43 -7.66 19.09
CA ILE A 167 -5.41 -8.42 18.29
C ILE A 167 -6.61 -8.80 19.16
N SER A 168 -6.38 -9.32 20.37
CA SER A 168 -7.45 -9.67 21.28
C SER A 168 -8.32 -8.46 21.66
N LEU A 169 -7.69 -7.32 21.94
CA LEU A 169 -8.42 -6.08 22.27
C LEU A 169 -9.26 -5.59 21.08
N THR A 170 -8.66 -5.60 19.88
CA THR A 170 -9.35 -5.21 18.64
C THR A 170 -10.55 -6.12 18.37
N ALA A 171 -10.41 -7.43 18.55
CA ALA A 171 -11.48 -8.41 18.35
C ALA A 171 -12.67 -8.17 19.30
N VAL A 172 -12.40 -7.94 20.59
CA VAL A 172 -13.44 -7.58 21.57
C VAL A 172 -14.14 -6.29 21.17
N ARG A 173 -13.39 -5.29 20.72
CA ARG A 173 -13.96 -4.00 20.34
C ARG A 173 -14.80 -4.07 19.06
N MET A 174 -14.38 -4.88 18.09
CA MET A 174 -15.18 -5.17 16.91
C MET A 174 -16.52 -5.83 17.29
N SER A 175 -16.51 -6.81 18.19
CA SER A 175 -17.73 -7.44 18.70
C SER A 175 -18.67 -6.43 19.35
N LEU A 176 -18.15 -5.56 20.23
CA LEU A 176 -18.95 -4.53 20.91
C LEU A 176 -19.56 -3.52 19.93
N ILE A 177 -18.82 -3.18 18.87
CA ILE A 177 -19.30 -2.25 17.85
C ILE A 177 -20.36 -2.92 16.97
N GLU A 178 -20.15 -4.19 16.60
CA GLU A 178 -21.15 -4.99 15.89
C GLU A 178 -22.45 -5.10 16.71
N ASP A 179 -22.36 -5.45 17.99
CA ASP A 179 -23.51 -5.53 18.89
C ASP A 179 -24.22 -4.18 19.04
N SER A 180 -23.46 -3.08 19.15
CA SER A 180 -24.01 -1.73 19.20
C SER A 180 -24.67 -1.30 17.89
N LEU A 181 -24.20 -1.78 16.74
CA LEU A 181 -24.78 -1.47 15.43
C LEU A 181 -26.06 -2.27 15.20
N LYS A 182 -26.05 -3.56 15.55
CA LYS A 182 -27.25 -4.42 15.56
C LYS A 182 -28.34 -3.86 16.47
N ALA A 183 -27.98 -3.37 17.66
CA ALA A 183 -28.91 -2.72 18.57
C ALA A 183 -29.53 -1.42 18.01
N ARG A 184 -28.91 -0.81 17.01
CA ARG A 184 -29.40 0.38 16.30
C ARG A 184 -30.19 0.03 15.03
N GLY A 185 -30.44 -1.25 14.76
CA GLY A 185 -31.15 -1.72 13.57
C GLY A 185 -30.34 -1.59 12.27
N VAL A 186 -29.01 -1.51 12.39
CA VAL A 186 -28.10 -1.59 11.25
C VAL A 186 -27.67 -3.06 11.11
N ASP A 187 -28.12 -3.71 10.04
CA ASP A 187 -27.70 -5.06 9.65
C ASP A 187 -26.27 -5.07 9.08
#